data_AF-A0A5E4I8W9-F1
#
_entry.id   AF-A0A5E4I8W9-F1
#
_cell.length_a   1.000
_cell.length_b   1.000
_cell.length_c   1.000
_cell.angle_alpha   90.00
_cell.angle_beta   90.00
_cell.angle_gamma   90.00
#
_symmetry.space_group_name_H-M   'P 1'
#
loop_
_entity.id
_entity.type
_entity.pdbx_description
1 polymer ?
#
loop_
_entity_poly.entity_id
_entity_poly.type
_entity_poly.pdbx_seq_one_letter_code
_entity_poly.pdbx_strand_id
1 'polypeptide(L)'
;MSIEKKMALIIVDIEKENGEYVACIVKEGEKGYFTTDWRWGTDRQKAQKQADEYNAKMGITKKEAMRLTFQSMEPKRPQNKFNLPPDLYELVCEKAGTPTTFEDSLVTFEEPMNPEDPKVIYDILLQEIEIQAAGARGHPEEVGRFPTIMQCALILEYLRHGVKQQEAQGIDGQDRKGYTDTQDRENYTEN
;
A
#
# COMPACT_ATOMS: atom_id res chain seq x y z
N MET A 1 -29.25 -8.83 7.26
CA MET A 1 -29.11 -9.79 6.15
C MET A 1 -27.64 -9.80 5.78
N SER A 2 -26.95 -10.92 6.01
CA SER A 2 -25.54 -11.05 5.62
C SER A 2 -25.48 -11.17 4.10
N ILE A 3 -24.86 -10.20 3.43
CA ILE A 3 -24.60 -10.29 1.99
C ILE A 3 -23.56 -11.40 1.82
N GLU A 4 -23.93 -12.50 1.16
CA GLU A 4 -22.97 -13.55 0.81
C GLU A 4 -21.89 -12.96 -0.11
N LYS A 5 -20.62 -13.07 0.32
CA LYS A 5 -19.48 -12.58 -0.45
C LYS A 5 -19.27 -13.47 -1.68
N LYS A 6 -19.14 -12.88 -2.87
CA LYS A 6 -18.83 -13.63 -4.09
C LYS A 6 -17.40 -14.18 -4.06
N MET A 7 -17.19 -15.36 -4.66
CA MET A 7 -15.86 -15.99 -4.78
C MET A 7 -15.64 -16.55 -6.18
N ALA A 8 -14.49 -16.34 -6.80
CA ALA A 8 -14.18 -16.86 -8.13
C ALA A 8 -12.88 -17.68 -8.13
N LEU A 9 -12.83 -18.69 -8.99
CA LEU A 9 -11.63 -19.48 -9.27
C LEU A 9 -10.86 -18.87 -10.44
N ILE A 10 -9.56 -18.75 -10.29
CA ILE A 10 -8.64 -18.19 -11.28
C ILE A 10 -7.40 -19.07 -11.42
N ILE A 11 -6.72 -18.95 -12.55
CA ILE A 11 -5.42 -19.58 -12.79
C ILE A 11 -4.36 -18.49 -12.80
N VAL A 12 -3.35 -18.66 -11.94
CA VAL A 12 -2.20 -17.76 -11.83
C VAL A 12 -0.97 -18.50 -12.36
N ASP A 13 -0.21 -17.87 -13.27
CA ASP A 13 0.88 -18.56 -13.99
C ASP A 13 2.06 -18.97 -13.11
N ILE A 14 2.29 -18.21 -12.03
CA ILE A 14 3.36 -18.48 -11.05
C ILE A 14 2.99 -19.61 -10.08
N GLU A 15 1.69 -19.91 -9.93
CA GLU A 15 1.21 -20.92 -9.01
C GLU A 15 1.14 -22.28 -9.68
N LYS A 16 2.24 -23.02 -9.54
CA LYS A 16 2.38 -24.38 -10.03
C LYS A 16 2.98 -25.27 -8.96
N GLU A 17 2.48 -26.48 -8.86
CA GLU A 17 3.10 -27.53 -8.06
C GLU A 17 3.43 -28.71 -8.96
N ASN A 18 4.68 -29.16 -8.94
CA ASN A 18 5.17 -30.22 -9.82
C ASN A 18 4.91 -29.96 -11.32
N GLY A 19 4.83 -28.69 -11.71
CA GLY A 19 4.55 -28.24 -13.09
C GLY A 19 3.06 -28.16 -13.45
N GLU A 20 2.17 -28.60 -12.57
CA GLU A 20 0.72 -28.54 -12.77
C GLU A 20 0.15 -27.21 -12.25
N TYR A 21 -0.81 -26.64 -12.98
CA TYR A 21 -1.52 -25.44 -12.56
C TYR A 21 -2.41 -25.73 -11.35
N VAL A 22 -2.33 -24.82 -10.37
CA VAL A 22 -3.12 -24.86 -9.14
C VAL A 22 -4.26 -23.87 -9.25
N ALA A 23 -5.48 -24.31 -8.94
CA ALA A 23 -6.60 -23.39 -8.90
C ALA A 23 -6.46 -22.43 -7.69
N CYS A 24 -6.68 -21.14 -7.94
CA CYS A 24 -6.63 -20.11 -6.92
C CYS A 24 -8.01 -19.50 -6.71
N ILE A 25 -8.36 -19.15 -5.47
CA ILE A 25 -9.65 -18.56 -5.11
C ILE A 25 -9.44 -17.09 -4.79
N VAL A 26 -10.21 -16.22 -5.45
CA VAL A 26 -10.36 -14.80 -5.07
C VAL A 26 -11.72 -14.60 -4.42
N LYS A 27 -11.77 -13.80 -3.36
CA LYS A 27 -13.00 -13.50 -2.62
C LYS A 27 -13.29 -12.01 -2.64
N GLU A 28 -14.57 -11.67 -2.72
CA GLU A 28 -15.01 -10.28 -2.71
C GLU A 28 -14.66 -9.59 -1.40
N GLY A 29 -13.94 -8.46 -1.52
CA GLY A 29 -13.48 -7.67 -0.39
C GLY A 29 -12.22 -8.21 0.30
N GLU A 30 -11.61 -9.28 -0.20
CA GLU A 30 -10.33 -9.80 0.30
C GLU A 30 -9.19 -9.48 -0.70
N LYS A 31 -7.98 -9.30 -0.18
CA LYS A 31 -6.79 -9.00 -0.98
C LYS A 31 -6.01 -10.28 -1.29
N GLY A 32 -5.41 -10.32 -2.47
CA GLY A 32 -4.71 -11.50 -2.97
C GLY A 32 -5.65 -12.65 -3.31
N TYR A 33 -5.08 -13.85 -3.38
CA TYR A 33 -5.80 -15.08 -3.68
C TYR A 33 -5.36 -16.18 -2.71
N PHE A 34 -6.19 -17.21 -2.59
CA PHE A 34 -5.89 -18.41 -1.82
C PHE A 34 -5.60 -19.57 -2.76
N THR A 35 -4.48 -20.25 -2.56
CA THR A 35 -4.16 -21.47 -3.30
C THR A 35 -5.01 -22.64 -2.79
N THR A 36 -5.45 -23.50 -3.70
CA THR A 36 -6.17 -24.73 -3.35
C THR A 36 -5.27 -25.96 -3.46
N ASP A 37 -5.79 -27.10 -3.02
CA ASP A 37 -5.22 -28.42 -3.27
C ASP A 37 -5.58 -28.98 -4.66
N TRP A 38 -6.38 -28.26 -5.47
CA TRP A 38 -6.82 -28.73 -6.79
C TRP A 38 -5.77 -28.50 -7.87
N ARG A 39 -5.31 -29.59 -8.47
CA ARG A 39 -4.34 -29.62 -9.58
C ARG A 39 -5.05 -29.89 -10.89
N TRP A 40 -4.90 -29.01 -11.87
CA TRP A 40 -5.61 -29.07 -13.16
C TRP A 40 -4.70 -29.35 -14.35
N GLY A 41 -3.59 -30.04 -14.08
CA GLY A 41 -2.61 -30.48 -15.08
C GLY A 41 -1.73 -29.34 -15.60
N THR A 42 -0.91 -29.64 -16.61
CA THR A 42 0.14 -28.74 -17.12
C THR A 42 -0.30 -27.83 -18.27
N ASP A 43 -1.54 -28.01 -18.77
CA ASP A 43 -2.08 -27.25 -19.89
C ASP A 43 -2.92 -26.07 -19.38
N ARG A 44 -2.40 -24.85 -19.64
CA ARG A 44 -3.04 -23.60 -19.21
C ARG A 44 -4.45 -23.42 -19.74
N GLN A 45 -4.69 -23.76 -21.01
CA GLN A 45 -5.99 -23.54 -21.64
C GLN A 45 -7.05 -24.46 -21.04
N LYS A 46 -6.67 -25.71 -20.73
CA LYS A 46 -7.55 -26.66 -20.04
C LYS A 46 -7.85 -26.22 -18.62
N ALA A 47 -6.83 -25.82 -17.86
CA ALA A 47 -7.02 -25.32 -16.50
C ALA A 47 -7.92 -24.07 -16.47
N GLN A 48 -7.69 -23.11 -17.39
CA GLN A 48 -8.54 -21.91 -17.49
C GLN A 48 -9.99 -22.25 -17.85
N LYS A 49 -10.19 -23.19 -18.79
CA LYS A 49 -11.54 -23.63 -19.16
C LYS A 49 -12.26 -24.29 -17.98
N GLN A 50 -11.56 -25.08 -17.18
CA GLN A 50 -12.10 -25.66 -15.95
C GLN A 50 -12.49 -24.58 -14.93
N ALA A 51 -11.64 -23.56 -14.72
CA ALA A 51 -11.99 -22.40 -13.89
C ALA A 51 -13.26 -21.69 -14.38
N ASP A 52 -13.35 -21.40 -15.68
CA ASP A 52 -14.49 -20.72 -16.28
C ASP A 52 -15.78 -21.56 -16.13
N GLU A 53 -15.71 -22.90 -16.30
CA GLU A 53 -16.83 -23.82 -16.09
C GLU A 53 -17.28 -23.90 -14.62
N TYR A 54 -16.34 -23.91 -13.67
CA TYR A 54 -16.66 -23.87 -12.24
C TYR A 54 -17.30 -22.53 -11.83
N ASN A 55 -16.76 -21.42 -12.31
CA ASN A 55 -17.33 -20.09 -12.06
C ASN A 55 -18.76 -19.98 -12.61
N ALA A 56 -19.01 -20.51 -13.82
CA ALA A 56 -20.34 -20.54 -14.40
C ALA A 56 -21.35 -21.33 -13.54
N LYS A 57 -20.93 -22.46 -12.96
CA LYS A 57 -21.76 -23.25 -12.02
C LYS A 57 -22.09 -22.49 -10.73
N MET A 58 -21.21 -21.57 -10.31
CA MET A 58 -21.43 -20.68 -9.17
C MET A 58 -22.20 -19.40 -9.54
N GLY A 59 -22.68 -19.26 -10.78
CA GLY A 59 -23.39 -18.08 -11.24
C GLY A 59 -22.49 -16.86 -11.45
N ILE A 60 -21.18 -17.07 -11.61
CA ILE A 60 -20.20 -16.00 -11.81
C ILE A 60 -19.79 -15.95 -13.26
N THR A 61 -20.02 -14.79 -13.87
CA THR A 61 -19.60 -14.55 -15.24
C THR A 61 -18.10 -14.33 -15.33
N LYS A 62 -17.51 -14.58 -16.49
CA LYS A 62 -16.08 -14.30 -16.74
C LYS A 62 -15.70 -12.85 -16.44
N LYS A 63 -16.58 -11.90 -16.76
CA LYS A 63 -16.39 -10.47 -16.47
C LYS A 63 -16.36 -10.20 -14.98
N GLU A 64 -17.21 -10.87 -14.19
CA GLU A 64 -17.19 -10.75 -12.73
C GLU A 64 -15.97 -11.40 -12.11
N ALA A 65 -15.55 -12.57 -12.58
CA ALA A 65 -14.32 -13.21 -12.13
C ALA A 65 -13.11 -12.29 -12.35
N MET A 66 -12.96 -11.71 -13.55
CA MET A 66 -11.91 -10.73 -13.83
C MET A 66 -12.00 -9.50 -12.92
N ARG A 67 -13.21 -8.97 -12.68
CA ARG A 67 -13.41 -7.85 -11.75
C ARG A 67 -12.90 -8.19 -10.35
N LEU A 68 -13.26 -9.36 -9.83
CA LEU A 68 -12.82 -9.83 -8.50
C LEU A 68 -11.30 -9.99 -8.46
N THR A 69 -10.69 -10.56 -9.51
CA THR A 69 -9.24 -10.67 -9.64
C THR A 69 -8.57 -9.32 -9.54
N PHE A 70 -9.01 -8.33 -10.32
CA PHE A 70 -8.42 -6.99 -10.28
C PHE A 70 -8.59 -6.33 -8.91
N GLN A 71 -9.76 -6.44 -8.29
CA GLN A 71 -9.99 -5.89 -6.95
C GLN A 71 -9.08 -6.53 -5.89
N SER A 72 -8.82 -7.83 -6.03
CA SER A 72 -7.94 -8.57 -5.13
C SER A 72 -6.46 -8.20 -5.31
N MET A 73 -6.07 -7.82 -6.54
CA MET A 73 -4.70 -7.43 -6.92
C MET A 73 -4.44 -5.94 -6.76
N GLU A 74 -5.48 -5.10 -6.66
CA GLU A 74 -5.30 -3.67 -6.41
C GLU A 74 -4.43 -3.53 -5.15
N PRO A 75 -3.31 -2.80 -5.21
CA PRO A 75 -2.56 -2.46 -4.00
C PRO A 75 -3.56 -1.87 -3.01
N LYS A 76 -3.42 -2.22 -1.72
CA LYS A 76 -4.26 -1.61 -0.69
C LYS A 76 -4.07 -0.12 -0.86
N ARG A 77 -5.09 0.58 -1.40
CA ARG A 77 -5.04 2.04 -1.46
C ARG A 77 -4.77 2.43 -0.03
N PRO A 78 -3.67 3.16 0.23
CA PRO A 78 -3.44 3.62 1.57
C PRO A 78 -4.74 4.32 1.99
N GLN A 79 -5.17 4.06 3.20
CA GLN A 79 -6.35 4.69 3.73
C GLN A 79 -5.96 6.12 4.06
N ASN A 80 -6.77 7.08 3.59
CA ASN A 80 -6.62 8.47 3.96
C ASN A 80 -7.07 8.69 5.42
N LYS A 81 -6.36 8.07 6.37
CA LYS A 81 -6.65 8.06 7.81
C LYS A 81 -6.62 9.47 8.40
N PHE A 82 -5.91 10.38 7.75
CA PHE A 82 -5.75 11.76 8.16
C PHE A 82 -6.79 12.70 7.53
N ASN A 83 -7.75 12.16 6.77
CA ASN A 83 -8.78 12.93 6.06
C ASN A 83 -8.21 14.08 5.23
N LEU A 84 -7.06 13.86 4.60
CA LEU A 84 -6.44 14.80 3.70
C LEU A 84 -7.41 15.12 2.55
N PRO A 85 -7.43 16.36 2.04
CA PRO A 85 -8.04 16.66 0.75
C PRO A 85 -7.54 15.67 -0.34
N PRO A 86 -8.41 15.23 -1.29
CA PRO A 86 -8.04 14.21 -2.29
C PRO A 86 -6.77 14.55 -3.09
N ASP A 87 -6.61 15.81 -3.46
CA ASP A 87 -5.45 16.37 -4.16
C ASP A 87 -4.16 16.25 -3.35
N LEU A 88 -4.18 16.61 -2.06
CA LEU A 88 -3.02 16.47 -1.18
C LEU A 88 -2.72 15.00 -0.87
N TYR A 89 -3.76 14.16 -0.82
CA TYR A 89 -3.57 12.73 -0.60
C TYR A 89 -2.90 12.04 -1.78
N GLU A 90 -3.32 12.38 -3.00
CA GLU A 90 -2.68 11.91 -4.23
C GLU A 90 -1.21 12.35 -4.29
N LEU A 91 -0.92 13.61 -3.95
CA LEU A 91 0.45 14.13 -3.85
C LEU A 91 1.32 13.30 -2.88
N VAL A 92 0.79 12.99 -1.69
CA VAL A 92 1.49 12.16 -0.71
C VAL A 92 1.73 10.75 -1.25
N CYS A 93 0.74 10.13 -1.88
CA CYS A 93 0.88 8.79 -2.45
C CYS A 93 1.92 8.76 -3.58
N GLU A 94 1.92 9.78 -4.43
CA GLU A 94 2.89 9.93 -5.52
C GLU A 94 4.31 10.06 -4.97
N LYS A 95 4.53 11.02 -4.05
CA LYS A 95 5.86 11.29 -3.50
C LYS A 95 6.39 10.19 -2.59
N ALA A 96 5.53 9.47 -1.87
CA ALA A 96 5.94 8.32 -1.05
C ALA A 96 6.29 7.08 -1.90
N GLY A 97 5.68 6.94 -3.08
CA GLY A 97 5.92 5.84 -4.01
C GLY A 97 7.09 6.05 -4.97
N THR A 98 7.59 7.28 -5.11
CA THR A 98 8.76 7.58 -5.94
C THR A 98 10.06 7.30 -5.17
N PRO A 99 10.92 6.36 -5.62
CA PRO A 99 12.24 6.20 -5.03
C PRO A 99 13.01 7.50 -5.18
N THR A 100 13.45 8.05 -4.04
CA THR A 100 14.05 9.37 -3.98
C THR A 100 15.55 9.23 -4.24
N THR A 101 15.97 9.50 -5.47
CA THR A 101 17.29 10.01 -5.97
C THR A 101 17.84 9.24 -7.18
N PHE A 102 17.98 10.00 -8.27
CA PHE A 102 18.90 9.76 -9.37
C PHE A 102 20.11 10.65 -9.10
N GLU A 103 20.95 10.29 -8.13
CA GLU A 103 22.32 10.83 -8.08
C GLU A 103 23.28 9.75 -8.57
N ASP A 104 24.14 10.15 -9.51
CA ASP A 104 25.02 9.30 -10.29
C ASP A 104 25.73 8.22 -9.44
N SER A 105 25.57 6.96 -9.84
CA SER A 105 26.50 5.83 -9.62
C SER A 105 26.13 4.69 -8.65
N LEU A 106 24.96 4.62 -8.02
CA LEU A 106 24.44 3.36 -7.44
C LEU A 106 22.94 3.48 -7.20
N VAL A 107 22.12 2.71 -7.93
CA VAL A 107 20.67 2.64 -7.66
C VAL A 107 20.48 1.90 -6.34
N THR A 108 20.43 2.64 -5.24
CA THR A 108 19.89 2.14 -3.98
C THR A 108 18.37 2.12 -4.12
N PHE A 109 17.79 0.94 -4.21
CA PHE A 109 16.35 0.75 -4.11
C PHE A 109 15.94 1.05 -2.66
N GLU A 110 15.70 2.32 -2.34
CA GLU A 110 15.02 2.66 -1.10
C GLU A 110 13.59 2.10 -1.17
N GLU A 111 13.19 1.37 -0.12
CA GLU A 111 11.83 0.85 -0.05
C GLU A 111 10.83 1.99 -0.14
N PRO A 112 9.74 1.84 -0.92
CA PRO A 112 8.71 2.86 -1.01
C PRO A 112 8.19 3.20 0.38
N MET A 113 8.17 4.49 0.70
CA MET A 113 7.75 4.97 2.00
C MET A 113 6.27 4.69 2.21
N ASN A 114 5.86 4.38 3.44
CA ASN A 114 4.45 4.19 3.76
C ASN A 114 3.72 5.54 3.74
N PRO A 115 2.80 5.82 2.80
CA PRO A 115 2.06 7.08 2.74
C PRO A 115 1.05 7.25 3.89
N GLU A 116 0.86 6.23 4.73
CA GLU A 116 0.08 6.34 5.97
C GLU A 116 0.95 6.70 7.20
N ASP A 117 2.28 6.79 7.06
CA ASP A 117 3.16 7.21 8.15
C ASP A 117 3.01 8.72 8.40
N PRO A 118 2.61 9.16 9.62
CA PRO A 118 2.50 10.57 9.97
C PRO A 118 3.76 11.37 9.65
N LYS A 119 4.95 10.77 9.77
CA LYS A 119 6.23 11.43 9.48
C LYS A 119 6.38 11.70 7.99
N VAL A 120 6.10 10.70 7.15
CA VAL A 120 6.14 10.83 5.68
C VAL A 120 5.18 11.92 5.20
N ILE A 121 3.95 11.92 5.74
CA ILE A 121 2.97 12.97 5.44
C ILE A 121 3.48 14.34 5.87
N TYR A 122 4.04 14.45 7.08
CA TYR A 122 4.60 15.70 7.59
C TYR A 122 5.69 16.25 6.68
N ASP A 123 6.67 15.41 6.33
CA ASP A 123 7.82 15.79 5.52
C ASP A 123 7.39 16.21 4.10
N ILE A 124 6.46 15.48 3.48
CA ILE A 124 5.93 15.81 2.15
C ILE A 124 5.16 17.13 2.16
N LEU A 125 4.27 17.35 3.13
CA LEU A 125 3.49 18.59 3.22
C LEU A 125 4.37 19.79 3.55
N LEU A 126 5.41 19.61 4.37
CA LEU A 126 6.38 20.67 4.65
C LEU A 126 7.15 21.05 3.38
N GLN A 127 7.64 20.05 2.63
CA GLN A 127 8.31 20.28 1.36
C GLN A 127 7.39 21.00 0.36
N GLU A 128 6.11 20.63 0.30
CA GLU A 128 5.15 21.30 -0.57
C GLU A 128 4.97 22.78 -0.20
N ILE A 129 4.89 23.11 1.10
CA ILE A 129 4.86 24.50 1.56
C ILE A 129 6.10 25.26 1.10
N GLU A 130 7.30 24.67 1.22
CA GLU A 130 8.56 25.28 0.80
C GLU A 130 8.58 25.56 -0.71
N ILE A 131 8.15 24.60 -1.53
CA ILE A 131 8.04 24.74 -2.98
C ILE A 131 7.09 25.87 -3.35
N GLN A 132 5.90 25.89 -2.74
CA GLN A 132 4.88 26.90 -3.02
C GLN A 132 5.31 28.30 -2.54
N ALA A 133 5.99 28.39 -1.39
CA ALA A 133 6.51 29.64 -0.85
C ALA A 133 7.67 30.20 -1.68
N ALA A 134 8.57 29.33 -2.17
CA ALA A 134 9.63 29.72 -3.08
C ALA A 134 9.06 30.23 -4.41
N GLY A 135 8.07 29.52 -4.97
CA GLY A 135 7.36 29.94 -6.19
C GLY A 135 6.67 31.28 -6.05
N ALA A 136 6.01 31.54 -4.92
CA ALA A 136 5.34 32.83 -4.66
C ALA A 136 6.30 34.03 -4.60
N ARG A 137 7.59 33.82 -4.26
CA ARG A 137 8.61 34.87 -4.32
C ARG A 137 9.04 35.21 -5.74
N GLY A 138 9.05 34.22 -6.64
CA GLY A 138 9.43 34.40 -8.04
C GLY A 138 8.26 34.84 -8.94
N HIS A 139 7.05 34.37 -8.63
CA HIS A 139 5.83 34.52 -9.43
C HIS A 139 4.61 34.82 -8.52
N PRO A 140 4.53 36.01 -7.92
CA PRO A 140 3.44 36.36 -7.01
C PRO A 140 2.05 36.44 -7.68
N GLU A 141 2.00 36.51 -9.01
CA GLU A 141 0.78 36.56 -9.82
C GLU A 141 0.03 35.22 -9.92
N GLU A 142 0.68 34.10 -9.57
CA GLU A 142 0.07 32.79 -9.67
C GLU A 142 -0.97 32.54 -8.57
N VAL A 143 -2.23 32.41 -9.00
CA VAL A 143 -3.38 32.19 -8.12
C VAL A 143 -3.40 30.73 -7.64
N GLY A 144 -3.62 30.52 -6.35
CA GLY A 144 -3.81 29.19 -5.75
C GLY A 144 -2.71 28.74 -4.79
N ARG A 145 -1.51 29.33 -4.88
CA ARG A 145 -0.37 28.98 -4.01
C ARG A 145 -0.65 29.20 -2.52
N PHE A 146 -1.22 30.35 -2.18
CA PHE A 146 -1.54 30.70 -0.79
C PHE A 146 -2.61 29.78 -0.17
N PRO A 147 -3.74 29.47 -0.85
CA PRO A 147 -4.66 28.42 -0.41
C PRO A 147 -3.99 27.07 -0.12
N THR A 148 -3.12 26.57 -1.01
CA THR A 148 -2.42 25.28 -0.82
C THR A 148 -1.48 25.32 0.39
N ILE A 149 -0.71 26.40 0.55
CA ILE A 149 0.15 26.61 1.73
C ILE A 149 -0.68 26.57 3.02
N MET A 150 -1.80 27.30 3.04
CA MET A 150 -2.70 27.35 4.21
C MET A 150 -3.31 25.99 4.53
N GLN A 151 -3.76 25.25 3.51
CA GLN A 151 -4.31 23.90 3.70
C GLN A 151 -3.25 22.95 4.29
N CYS A 152 -2.04 22.94 3.74
CA CYS A 152 -0.94 22.13 4.26
C CYS A 152 -0.62 22.51 5.72
N ALA A 153 -0.51 23.81 6.02
CA ALA A 153 -0.20 24.29 7.38
C ALA A 153 -1.27 23.88 8.40
N LEU A 154 -2.56 23.96 8.05
CA LEU A 154 -3.67 23.54 8.92
C LEU A 154 -3.62 22.03 9.21
N ILE A 155 -3.29 21.22 8.20
CA ILE A 155 -3.14 19.77 8.34
C ILE A 155 -1.95 19.44 9.25
N LEU A 156 -0.80 20.09 9.03
CA LEU A 156 0.39 19.89 9.87
C LEU A 156 0.11 20.27 11.33
N GLU A 157 -0.61 21.36 11.57
CA GLU A 157 -1.06 21.75 12.91
C GLU A 157 -1.99 20.70 13.52
N TYR A 158 -2.95 20.18 12.75
CA TYR A 158 -3.82 19.09 13.21
C TYR A 158 -3.04 17.83 13.59
N LEU A 159 -2.08 17.40 12.77
CA LEU A 159 -1.21 16.25 13.06
C LEU A 159 -0.43 16.46 14.35
N ARG A 160 0.13 17.66 14.56
CA ARG A 160 0.86 18.02 15.77
C ARG A 160 0.00 17.94 17.03
N HIS A 161 -1.29 18.26 16.94
CA HIS A 161 -2.22 18.18 18.06
C HIS A 161 -2.78 16.76 18.28
N GLY A 162 -2.96 15.97 17.22
CA GLY A 162 -3.41 14.58 17.30
C GLY A 162 -2.41 13.67 18.04
N VAL A 163 -1.10 13.87 17.81
CA VAL A 163 -0.04 13.13 18.52
C VAL A 163 -0.10 13.38 20.03
N LYS A 164 -0.31 14.65 20.43
CA LYS A 164 -0.39 15.03 21.86
C LYS A 164 -1.60 14.42 22.58
N GLN A 165 -2.72 14.18 21.87
CA GLN A 165 -3.90 13.56 22.47
C GLN A 165 -3.73 12.05 22.67
N GLN A 166 -2.99 11.37 21.80
CA GLN A 166 -2.70 9.94 21.97
C GLN A 166 -1.68 9.69 23.10
N GLU A 167 -0.68 10.56 23.24
CA GLU A 167 0.27 10.54 24.36
C GLU A 167 -0.41 10.87 25.70
N ALA A 168 -1.34 11.83 25.72
CA ALA A 168 -2.09 12.20 26.93
C ALA A 168 -3.12 11.13 27.37
N GLN A 169 -3.54 10.25 26.47
CA GLN A 169 -4.51 9.19 26.76
C GLN A 169 -3.87 7.86 27.19
N GLY A 170 -2.54 7.77 27.28
CA GLY A 170 -1.86 6.60 27.82
C GLY A 170 -2.26 5.29 27.12
N ILE A 171 -2.51 5.34 25.81
CA ILE A 171 -2.68 4.11 25.01
C ILE A 171 -1.27 3.54 24.83
N ASP A 172 -0.86 2.80 25.85
CA ASP A 172 0.28 1.91 25.86
C ASP A 172 -0.03 0.77 24.89
N GLY A 173 0.14 1.05 23.59
CA GLY A 173 0.02 0.09 22.51
C GLY A 173 1.25 -0.80 22.49
N GLN A 174 1.20 -1.84 23.32
CA GLN A 174 2.11 -2.98 23.34
C GLN A 174 2.21 -3.63 21.94
N ASP A 175 3.05 -3.08 21.06
CA ASP A 175 3.52 -3.77 19.84
C ASP A 175 4.91 -3.27 19.40
N ARG A 176 5.74 -2.82 20.35
CA ARG A 176 7.20 -2.82 20.18
C ARG A 176 7.79 -4.13 20.71
N LYS A 177 7.47 -5.25 20.05
CA LYS A 177 8.31 -6.45 20.12
C LYS A 177 9.30 -6.42 18.96
N GLY A 178 10.58 -6.32 19.31
CA GLY A 178 11.67 -6.80 18.48
C GLY A 178 12.52 -5.71 17.83
N TYR A 179 13.37 -5.07 18.62
CA TYR A 179 14.78 -4.82 18.27
C TYR A 179 15.52 -4.44 19.55
N THR A 180 15.77 -5.43 20.41
CA THR A 180 16.94 -5.40 21.29
C THR A 180 18.06 -6.04 20.50
N ASP A 181 18.95 -5.22 19.97
CA ASP A 181 20.19 -5.65 19.35
C ASP A 181 21.11 -6.15 20.47
N THR A 182 21.17 -7.48 20.63
CA THR A 182 22.19 -8.15 21.44
C THR A 182 23.33 -8.57 20.53
N GLN A 183 24.39 -7.75 20.44
CA GLN A 183 25.74 -8.20 20.09
C GLN A 183 26.82 -7.34 20.78
N ASP A 184 26.94 -7.48 22.10
CA ASP A 184 28.22 -7.28 22.79
C ASP A 184 28.69 -8.64 23.29
N ARG A 185 29.47 -9.33 22.44
CA ARG A 185 30.21 -10.54 22.83
C ARG A 185 31.45 -10.72 21.96
N GLU A 186 32.44 -9.85 22.19
CA GLU A 186 33.84 -10.18 21.88
C GLU A 186 34.62 -10.25 23.20
N ASN A 187 34.73 -11.48 23.73
CA ASN A 187 35.77 -11.82 24.69
C ASN A 187 37.08 -12.02 23.90
N TYR A 188 38.00 -11.08 24.02
CA TYR A 188 39.42 -11.33 23.81
C TYR A 188 40.00 -11.93 25.09
N THR A 189 40.37 -13.20 25.05
CA THR A 189 41.40 -13.78 25.92
C THR A 189 42.56 -14.20 25.04
N GLU A 190 43.58 -13.35 24.95
CA GLU A 190 44.96 -13.76 24.67
C GLU A 190 45.90 -13.00 25.61
N ASN A 191 46.82 -13.77 26.20
CA ASN A 191 47.89 -13.45 27.17
C ASN A 191 47.56 -13.56 28.67
#